data_AF-A0A3S2PQC3-F1
#
_entry.id   AF-A0A3S2PQC3-F1
#
_cell.length_a   1.000
_cell.length_b   1.000
_cell.length_c   1.000
_cell.angle_alpha   90.00
_cell.angle_beta   90.00
_cell.angle_gamma   90.00
#
_symmetry.space_group_name_H-M   'P 1'
#
loop_
_entity.id
_entity.type
_entity.pdbx_description
1 polymer ?
#
loop_
_entity_poly.entity_id
_entity_poly.type
_entity_poly.pdbx_seq_one_letter_code
_entity_poly.pdbx_strand_id
1 'polypeptide(L)'
;MSAKEDRSDWKEREVDIYGKSNDVEVYYSFQQTETEPQNQSYSADREESKTLLRLKVLCVLMAAGIIILSICYLYVSLENNKMKNRLNQLETELSVTGLNNSHLQDEVKKLEIKIEEKSCPNGWIRFGSSCYYKSTFKATWESSRINCKNKGSDLVIINSTEEQYFITNLNENGESWIGLEVGWSSQKNKHGWIWLDGSPLTEIFQKTEKLQDPADYFSGVYLNAEKKWKSLHKINEKTFICER
;
A
#
# COMPACT_ATOMS: atom_id res chain seq x y z
N MET A 1 3.38 3.01 -83.64
CA MET A 1 4.55 3.91 -83.55
C MET A 1 5.46 3.34 -82.46
N SER A 2 6.73 2.97 -82.70
CA SER A 2 7.87 3.78 -83.19
C SER A 2 8.32 4.81 -82.14
N ALA A 3 9.58 4.91 -81.67
CA ALA A 3 10.82 4.11 -81.82
C ALA A 3 11.74 4.41 -80.56
N LYS A 4 13.00 3.99 -80.38
CA LYS A 4 14.04 3.29 -81.17
C LYS A 4 15.08 2.63 -80.22
N GLU A 5 16.01 1.83 -80.75
CA GLU A 5 17.18 1.24 -80.07
C GLU A 5 18.40 2.17 -79.97
N ASP A 6 19.34 1.90 -79.06
CA ASP A 6 20.73 1.55 -79.49
C ASP A 6 21.55 0.77 -78.45
N ARG A 7 22.67 0.17 -78.90
CA ARG A 7 23.43 -0.93 -78.25
C ARG A 7 24.95 -0.66 -78.18
N SER A 8 25.58 -1.06 -77.07
CA SER A 8 27.02 -1.44 -76.95
C SER A 8 27.22 -2.18 -75.60
N ASP A 9 27.57 -3.47 -75.50
CA ASP A 9 28.88 -4.13 -75.78
C ASP A 9 30.05 -3.42 -75.03
N TRP A 10 30.88 -4.05 -74.17
CA TRP A 10 31.55 -5.35 -74.32
C TRP A 10 31.93 -6.10 -73.03
N LYS A 11 31.98 -7.44 -73.16
CA LYS A 11 32.89 -8.44 -72.52
C LYS A 11 32.98 -8.56 -70.99
N GLU A 12 32.30 -9.60 -70.52
CA GLU A 12 32.57 -10.36 -69.30
C GLU A 12 33.87 -11.20 -69.44
N ARG A 13 34.58 -11.46 -68.33
CA ARG A 13 35.71 -12.41 -68.27
C ARG A 13 35.58 -13.28 -67.01
N GLU A 14 35.15 -14.52 -67.22
CA GLU A 14 35.33 -15.61 -66.25
C GLU A 14 36.80 -16.02 -66.17
N VAL A 15 37.29 -16.36 -64.98
CA VAL A 15 38.17 -17.52 -64.75
C VAL A 15 37.92 -18.05 -63.33
N ASP A 16 37.12 -19.12 -63.23
CA ASP A 16 37.19 -20.07 -62.11
C ASP A 16 38.13 -21.21 -62.52
N ILE A 17 39.20 -21.50 -61.76
CA ILE A 17 39.92 -22.78 -61.85
C ILE A 17 40.30 -23.25 -60.44
N TYR A 18 39.52 -24.21 -59.94
CA TYR A 18 39.90 -25.08 -58.82
C TYR A 18 40.85 -26.19 -59.29
N GLY A 19 41.83 -26.54 -58.46
CA GLY A 19 42.62 -27.77 -58.59
C GLY A 19 44.08 -27.59 -58.14
N LYS A 20 44.71 -28.56 -57.48
CA LYS A 20 44.23 -29.86 -56.99
C LYS A 20 45.24 -30.38 -55.95
N SER A 21 44.78 -31.19 -55.00
CA SER A 21 45.50 -32.22 -54.23
C SER A 21 47.04 -32.24 -54.27
N ASN A 22 47.68 -32.24 -53.10
CA ASN A 22 48.31 -33.48 -52.59
C ASN A 22 48.76 -33.35 -51.13
N ASP A 23 48.53 -34.42 -50.39
CA ASP A 23 49.04 -34.66 -49.04
C ASP A 23 50.56 -34.86 -49.05
N VAL A 24 51.20 -34.72 -47.88
CA VAL A 24 51.94 -35.81 -47.22
C VAL A 24 52.44 -35.34 -45.85
N GLU A 25 52.26 -36.20 -44.87
CA GLU A 25 52.62 -36.04 -43.46
C GLU A 25 53.94 -36.79 -43.15
N VAL A 26 54.47 -36.61 -41.92
CA VAL A 26 55.19 -37.66 -41.15
C VAL A 26 56.70 -37.96 -41.44
N TYR A 27 57.55 -37.38 -40.56
CA TYR A 27 58.54 -38.04 -39.65
C TYR A 27 60.00 -38.42 -40.01
N TYR A 28 60.76 -38.55 -38.89
CA TYR A 28 62.08 -39.17 -38.64
C TYR A 28 63.33 -38.31 -39.03
N SER A 29 64.45 -38.32 -38.28
CA SER A 29 64.82 -39.02 -37.03
C SER A 29 65.95 -38.32 -36.26
N PHE A 30 66.11 -38.72 -34.98
CA PHE A 30 67.19 -38.37 -34.06
C PHE A 30 68.52 -39.08 -34.43
N GLN A 31 69.67 -38.40 -34.51
CA GLN A 31 70.97 -38.90 -33.99
C GLN A 31 72.11 -37.86 -34.00
N GLN A 32 73.09 -38.11 -33.11
CA GLN A 32 74.01 -37.20 -32.42
C GLN A 32 75.29 -36.77 -33.19
N THR A 33 75.93 -35.70 -32.66
CA THR A 33 77.40 -35.41 -32.62
C THR A 33 78.14 -35.16 -33.97
N GLU A 34 79.15 -34.27 -34.07
CA GLU A 34 80.07 -33.71 -33.06
C GLU A 34 80.68 -32.34 -33.48
N THR A 35 81.05 -31.49 -32.49
CA THR A 35 82.09 -30.41 -32.46
C THR A 35 82.42 -29.55 -33.72
N GLU A 36 82.13 -28.23 -33.75
CA GLU A 36 82.88 -27.07 -33.19
C GLU A 36 84.02 -26.50 -34.11
N PRO A 37 84.43 -25.20 -34.02
CA PRO A 37 83.59 -23.99 -34.14
C PRO A 37 84.25 -22.84 -34.97
N GLN A 38 83.46 -21.79 -35.30
CA GLN A 38 83.72 -20.36 -35.02
C GLN A 38 83.18 -19.38 -36.10
N ASN A 39 82.60 -18.29 -35.60
CA ASN A 39 82.48 -16.95 -36.20
C ASN A 39 81.72 -16.74 -37.52
N GLN A 40 80.48 -16.24 -37.39
CA GLN A 40 80.28 -14.78 -37.31
C GLN A 40 78.93 -14.43 -36.65
N SER A 41 78.96 -13.66 -35.57
CA SER A 41 77.74 -13.21 -34.88
C SER A 41 77.18 -11.93 -35.50
N TYR A 42 75.90 -11.98 -35.87
CA TYR A 42 75.12 -10.82 -36.28
C TYR A 42 74.90 -9.88 -35.08
N SER A 43 75.20 -8.59 -35.25
CA SER A 43 74.98 -7.55 -34.23
C SER A 43 74.14 -6.39 -34.79
N ALA A 44 72.86 -6.63 -35.03
CA ALA A 44 71.89 -5.59 -35.44
C ALA A 44 70.44 -5.79 -34.92
N ASP A 45 70.05 -6.99 -34.46
CA ASP A 45 68.63 -7.39 -34.38
C ASP A 45 68.08 -7.64 -32.96
N ARG A 46 68.67 -7.00 -31.93
CA ARG A 46 68.28 -7.20 -30.50
C ARG A 46 67.58 -6.01 -29.86
N GLU A 47 67.47 -4.88 -30.56
CA GLU A 47 67.01 -3.61 -30.00
C GLU A 47 65.58 -3.23 -30.44
N GLU A 48 65.23 -3.43 -31.72
CA GLU A 48 63.85 -3.21 -32.22
C GLU A 48 62.81 -4.13 -31.56
N SER A 49 63.19 -5.36 -31.21
CA SER A 49 62.31 -6.31 -30.50
C SER A 49 61.84 -5.77 -29.14
N LYS A 50 62.68 -5.01 -28.42
CA LYS A 50 62.35 -4.44 -27.10
C LYS A 50 61.43 -3.25 -27.18
N THR A 51 61.61 -2.38 -28.18
CA THR A 51 60.71 -1.22 -28.41
C THR A 51 59.34 -1.69 -28.88
N LEU A 52 59.28 -2.68 -29.77
CA LEU A 52 58.03 -3.32 -30.19
C LEU A 52 57.30 -4.01 -29.02
N LEU A 53 58.03 -4.71 -28.14
CA LEU A 53 57.45 -5.33 -26.95
C LEU A 53 56.86 -4.28 -25.98
N ARG A 54 57.60 -3.19 -25.72
CA ARG A 54 57.11 -2.07 -24.89
C ARG A 54 55.86 -1.41 -25.48
N LEU A 55 55.83 -1.19 -26.79
CA LEU A 55 54.66 -0.64 -27.48
C LEU A 55 53.44 -1.57 -27.36
N LYS A 56 53.62 -2.88 -27.57
CA LYS A 56 52.55 -3.88 -27.41
C LYS A 56 51.99 -3.90 -25.98
N VAL A 57 52.85 -3.83 -24.95
CA VAL A 57 52.41 -3.73 -23.54
C VAL A 57 51.61 -2.46 -23.28
N LEU A 58 52.06 -1.30 -23.79
CA LEU A 58 51.30 -0.04 -23.67
C LEU A 58 49.95 -0.13 -24.37
N CYS A 59 49.87 -0.70 -25.57
CA CYS A 59 48.60 -0.93 -26.27
C CYS A 59 47.65 -1.84 -25.48
N VAL A 60 48.15 -2.91 -24.85
CA VAL A 60 47.34 -3.80 -24.01
C VAL A 60 46.82 -3.08 -22.76
N LEU A 61 47.65 -2.27 -22.10
CA LEU A 61 47.24 -1.49 -20.93
C LEU A 61 46.18 -0.43 -21.29
N MET A 62 46.35 0.26 -22.42
CA MET A 62 45.35 1.21 -22.95
C MET A 62 44.04 0.51 -23.30
N ALA A 63 44.09 -0.63 -23.98
CA ALA A 63 42.91 -1.42 -24.32
C ALA A 63 42.18 -1.92 -23.06
N ALA A 64 42.90 -2.44 -22.07
CA ALA A 64 42.33 -2.86 -20.79
C ALA A 64 41.65 -1.69 -20.05
N GLY A 65 42.28 -0.51 -20.02
CA GLY A 65 41.69 0.70 -19.44
C GLY A 65 40.39 1.12 -20.13
N ILE A 66 40.35 1.09 -21.46
CA ILE A 66 39.14 1.40 -22.25
C ILE A 66 38.03 0.37 -21.98
N ILE A 67 38.36 -0.92 -21.91
CA ILE A 67 37.39 -1.99 -21.60
C ILE A 67 36.79 -1.78 -20.20
N ILE A 68 37.62 -1.49 -19.19
CA ILE A 68 37.18 -1.21 -17.82
C ILE A 68 36.25 0.02 -17.78
N LEU A 69 36.65 1.12 -18.43
CA LEU A 69 35.83 2.33 -18.51
C LEU A 69 34.47 2.09 -19.20
N SER A 70 34.46 1.27 -20.28
CA SER A 70 33.24 0.88 -20.97
C SER A 70 32.30 0.07 -20.06
N ILE A 71 32.83 -0.91 -19.32
CA ILE A 71 32.05 -1.70 -18.36
C ILE A 71 31.49 -0.81 -17.24
N CYS A 72 32.31 0.10 -16.68
CA CYS A 72 31.87 1.05 -15.67
C CYS A 72 30.76 1.98 -16.20
N TYR A 73 30.89 2.48 -17.43
CA TYR A 73 29.87 3.31 -18.07
C TYR A 73 28.55 2.56 -18.26
N LEU A 74 28.59 1.30 -18.72
CA LEU A 74 27.41 0.45 -18.88
C LEU A 74 26.72 0.18 -17.54
N TYR A 75 27.48 -0.11 -16.48
CA TYR A 75 26.95 -0.30 -15.13
C TYR A 75 26.23 0.95 -14.60
N VAL A 76 26.87 2.12 -14.71
CA VAL A 76 26.27 3.40 -14.28
C VAL A 76 25.04 3.74 -15.12
N SER A 77 25.08 3.52 -16.43
CA SER A 77 23.93 3.72 -17.33
C SER A 77 22.74 2.83 -16.96
N LEU A 78 22.99 1.55 -16.61
CA LEU A 78 21.95 0.62 -16.18
C LEU A 78 21.26 1.07 -14.89
N GLU A 79 22.04 1.43 -13.86
CA GLU A 79 21.46 1.85 -12.58
C GLU A 79 20.75 3.20 -12.71
N ASN A 80 21.27 4.13 -13.54
CA ASN A 80 20.58 5.38 -13.88
C ASN A 80 19.23 5.14 -14.56
N ASN A 81 19.15 4.23 -15.53
CA ASN A 81 17.90 3.87 -16.20
C ASN A 81 16.89 3.23 -15.22
N LYS A 82 17.37 2.35 -14.35
CA LYS A 82 16.57 1.72 -13.28
C LYS A 82 16.05 2.74 -12.25
N MET A 83 16.87 3.70 -11.86
CA MET A 83 16.47 4.81 -10.97
C MET A 83 15.49 5.75 -11.65
N LYS A 84 15.68 6.07 -12.94
CA LYS A 84 14.73 6.87 -13.74
C LYS A 84 13.36 6.19 -13.84
N ASN A 85 13.33 4.87 -14.09
CA ASN A 85 12.08 4.11 -14.11
C ASN A 85 11.36 4.14 -12.75
N ARG A 86 12.10 4.03 -11.64
CA ARG A 86 11.55 4.18 -10.27
C ARG A 86 11.00 5.58 -10.01
N LEU A 87 11.71 6.64 -10.43
CA LEU A 87 11.24 8.02 -10.30
C LEU A 87 9.93 8.23 -11.06
N ASN A 88 9.87 7.80 -12.33
CA ASN A 88 8.65 7.88 -13.13
C ASN A 88 7.48 7.11 -12.48
N GLN A 89 7.74 5.92 -11.93
CA GLN A 89 6.73 5.14 -11.21
C GLN A 89 6.22 5.89 -9.97
N LEU A 90 7.13 6.41 -9.13
CA LEU A 90 6.78 7.19 -7.94
C LEU A 90 5.99 8.47 -8.29
N GLU A 91 6.33 9.13 -9.40
CA GLU A 91 5.59 10.30 -9.91
C GLU A 91 4.15 9.90 -10.30
N THR A 92 3.97 8.76 -10.99
CA THR A 92 2.62 8.25 -11.28
C THR A 92 1.83 7.88 -10.01
N GLU A 93 2.45 7.19 -9.05
CA GLU A 93 1.82 6.81 -7.77
C GLU A 93 1.42 8.04 -6.95
N LEU A 94 2.28 9.07 -6.90
CA LEU A 94 1.98 10.35 -6.26
C LEU A 94 0.83 11.08 -6.96
N SER A 95 0.79 11.10 -8.30
CA SER A 95 -0.31 11.74 -9.04
C SER A 95 -1.66 11.05 -8.81
N VAL A 96 -1.69 9.71 -8.81
CA VAL A 96 -2.89 8.90 -8.53
C VAL A 96 -3.34 9.08 -7.08
N THR A 97 -2.40 9.11 -6.13
CA THR A 97 -2.71 9.36 -4.71
C THR A 97 -3.28 10.77 -4.52
N GLY A 98 -2.75 11.77 -5.22
CA GLY A 98 -3.28 13.14 -5.24
C GLY A 98 -4.72 13.19 -5.77
N LEU A 99 -4.99 12.53 -6.90
CA LEU A 99 -6.34 12.43 -7.48
C LEU A 99 -7.33 11.74 -6.53
N ASN A 100 -6.95 10.60 -5.94
CA ASN A 100 -7.79 9.89 -4.98
C ASN A 100 -8.09 10.75 -3.75
N ASN A 101 -7.11 11.48 -3.21
CA ASN A 101 -7.30 12.41 -2.10
C ASN A 101 -8.26 13.54 -2.47
N SER A 102 -8.16 14.13 -3.68
CA SER A 102 -9.10 15.15 -4.13
C SER A 102 -10.54 14.63 -4.30
N HIS A 103 -10.70 13.42 -4.85
CA HIS A 103 -12.02 12.78 -4.99
C HIS A 103 -12.66 12.52 -3.61
N LEU A 104 -11.89 11.99 -2.66
CA LEU A 104 -12.36 11.78 -1.29
C LEU A 104 -12.73 13.10 -0.60
N GLN A 105 -12.00 14.20 -0.84
CA GLN A 105 -12.37 15.52 -0.32
C GLN A 105 -13.70 16.03 -0.91
N ASP A 106 -13.94 15.84 -2.20
CA ASP A 106 -15.22 16.20 -2.84
C ASP A 106 -16.39 15.34 -2.32
N GLU A 107 -16.17 14.03 -2.10
CA GLU A 107 -17.16 13.15 -1.49
C GLU A 107 -17.47 13.54 -0.04
N VAL A 108 -16.46 13.82 0.78
CA VAL A 108 -16.62 14.30 2.17
C VAL A 108 -17.44 15.59 2.18
N LYS A 109 -17.07 16.59 1.37
CA LYS A 109 -17.77 17.87 1.28
C LYS A 109 -19.24 17.70 0.84
N LYS A 110 -19.51 16.79 -0.09
CA LYS A 110 -20.87 16.45 -0.53
C LYS A 110 -21.69 15.77 0.56
N LEU A 111 -21.05 14.95 1.40
CA LEU A 111 -21.69 14.33 2.57
C LEU A 111 -21.95 15.36 3.66
N GLU A 112 -21.02 16.28 3.93
CA GLU A 112 -21.18 17.39 4.89
C GLU A 112 -22.38 18.28 4.52
N ILE A 113 -22.50 18.72 3.26
CA ILE A 113 -23.66 19.50 2.79
C ILE A 113 -24.98 18.72 2.99
N LYS A 114 -25.00 17.43 2.63
CA LYS A 114 -26.19 16.57 2.80
C LYS A 114 -26.53 16.29 4.28
N ILE A 115 -25.54 16.40 5.17
CA ILE A 115 -25.67 16.32 6.61
C ILE A 115 -26.29 17.64 7.14
N GLU A 116 -25.80 18.79 6.69
CA GLU A 116 -26.33 20.12 7.04
C GLU A 116 -27.76 20.36 6.54
N GLU A 117 -28.09 19.97 5.30
CA GLU A 117 -29.45 20.08 4.73
C GLU A 117 -30.49 19.28 5.52
N LYS A 118 -30.08 18.20 6.19
CA LYS A 118 -30.94 17.40 7.07
C LYS A 118 -31.03 18.02 8.46
N SER A 119 -31.90 19.01 8.64
CA SER A 119 -32.24 19.51 9.99
C SER A 119 -32.85 18.39 10.86
N CYS A 120 -32.52 18.39 12.15
CA CYS A 120 -33.15 17.49 13.12
C CYS A 120 -34.61 17.90 13.37
N PRO A 121 -35.52 16.96 13.72
CA PRO A 121 -36.91 17.30 14.02
C PRO A 121 -37.02 18.25 15.24
N ASN A 122 -38.11 19.01 15.34
CA ASN A 122 -38.32 19.93 16.46
C ASN A 122 -38.20 19.22 17.82
N GLY A 123 -37.38 19.76 18.73
CA GLY A 123 -37.08 19.17 20.03
C GLY A 123 -35.97 18.11 20.02
N TRP A 124 -35.33 17.86 18.88
CA TRP A 124 -34.13 17.01 18.77
C TRP A 124 -32.88 17.88 18.65
N ILE A 125 -31.77 17.38 19.20
CA ILE A 125 -30.46 18.05 19.19
C ILE A 125 -29.53 17.28 18.26
N ARG A 126 -28.81 17.98 17.39
CA ARG A 126 -27.84 17.38 16.47
C ARG A 126 -26.51 17.13 17.16
N PHE A 127 -25.91 15.97 16.90
CA PHE A 127 -24.48 15.75 17.13
C PHE A 127 -23.92 14.81 16.04
N GLY A 128 -22.93 15.28 15.28
CA GLY A 128 -22.41 14.57 14.10
C GLY A 128 -23.49 14.33 13.03
N SER A 129 -23.61 13.08 12.58
CA SER A 129 -24.60 12.63 11.61
C SER A 129 -25.99 12.36 12.21
N SER A 130 -26.07 12.09 13.52
CA SER A 130 -27.28 11.64 14.21
C SER A 130 -28.07 12.78 14.87
N CYS A 131 -29.35 12.54 15.14
CA CYS A 131 -30.21 13.41 15.92
C CYS A 131 -30.66 12.72 17.22
N TYR A 132 -30.62 13.44 18.34
CA TYR A 132 -30.87 12.88 19.67
C TYR A 132 -32.05 13.57 20.37
N TYR A 133 -32.77 12.82 21.20
CA TYR A 133 -33.90 13.32 21.98
C TYR A 133 -33.86 12.75 23.40
N LYS A 134 -33.89 13.63 24.41
CA LYS A 134 -34.05 13.27 25.83
C LYS A 134 -35.52 13.41 26.22
N SER A 135 -36.09 12.39 26.84
CA SER A 135 -37.47 12.43 27.33
C SER A 135 -37.62 13.39 28.53
N THR A 136 -38.80 14.00 28.62
CA THR A 136 -39.21 14.81 29.78
C THR A 136 -39.98 14.01 30.84
N PHE A 137 -40.33 12.76 30.53
CA PHE A 137 -41.06 11.84 31.40
C PHE A 137 -40.28 10.55 31.59
N LYS A 138 -40.56 9.84 32.68
CA LYS A 138 -39.93 8.56 33.00
C LYS A 138 -40.72 7.38 32.43
N ALA A 139 -40.03 6.31 32.11
CA ALA A 139 -40.62 5.05 31.66
C ALA A 139 -39.69 3.87 31.99
N THR A 140 -40.23 2.65 31.98
CA THR A 140 -39.43 1.41 32.01
C THR A 140 -38.51 1.33 30.80
N TRP A 141 -37.45 0.52 30.84
CA TRP A 141 -36.49 0.45 29.72
C TRP A 141 -37.17 0.01 28.42
N GLU A 142 -38.05 -1.00 28.47
CA GLU A 142 -38.80 -1.48 27.32
C GLU A 142 -39.77 -0.41 26.77
N SER A 143 -40.54 0.24 27.65
CA SER A 143 -41.43 1.34 27.27
C SER A 143 -40.67 2.52 26.67
N SER A 144 -39.46 2.79 27.16
CA SER A 144 -38.56 3.82 26.63
C SER A 144 -38.13 3.48 25.20
N ARG A 145 -37.74 2.22 24.97
CA ARG A 145 -37.39 1.71 23.64
C ARG A 145 -38.55 1.83 22.65
N ILE A 146 -39.76 1.43 23.07
CA ILE A 146 -41.00 1.58 22.28
C ILE A 146 -41.27 3.07 21.97
N ASN A 147 -41.07 3.97 22.93
CA ASN A 147 -41.23 5.42 22.71
C ASN A 147 -40.24 5.99 21.71
N CYS A 148 -38.99 5.51 21.68
CA CYS A 148 -38.03 5.86 20.63
C CYS A 148 -38.49 5.30 19.27
N LYS A 149 -38.89 4.03 19.19
CA LYS A 149 -39.36 3.40 17.94
C LYS A 149 -40.57 4.08 17.34
N ASN A 150 -41.53 4.49 18.18
CA ASN A 150 -42.70 5.26 17.76
C ASN A 150 -42.35 6.66 17.19
N LYS A 151 -41.14 7.16 17.40
CA LYS A 151 -40.63 8.40 16.80
C LYS A 151 -39.77 8.16 15.56
N GLY A 152 -39.50 6.92 15.16
CA GLY A 152 -38.54 6.59 14.10
C GLY A 152 -37.09 6.76 14.56
N SER A 153 -36.77 6.19 15.73
CA SER A 153 -35.48 6.19 16.43
C SER A 153 -35.36 4.90 17.25
N ASP A 154 -34.22 4.60 17.88
CA ASP A 154 -34.14 3.63 18.98
C ASP A 154 -33.46 4.28 20.21
N LEU A 155 -33.28 3.58 21.33
CA LEU A 155 -32.44 4.12 22.42
C LEU A 155 -30.98 4.27 21.95
N VAL A 156 -30.31 5.34 22.37
CA VAL A 156 -28.95 5.69 21.92
C VAL A 156 -27.94 4.56 22.12
N ILE A 157 -27.14 4.28 21.08
CA ILE A 157 -26.00 3.36 21.12
C ILE A 157 -24.74 4.22 21.14
N ILE A 158 -23.90 4.09 22.17
CA ILE A 158 -22.75 4.99 22.33
C ILE A 158 -21.51 4.34 21.71
N ASN A 159 -21.13 4.86 20.54
CA ASN A 159 -20.12 4.31 19.65
C ASN A 159 -18.75 5.00 19.79
N SER A 160 -18.68 6.21 20.35
CA SER A 160 -17.43 6.97 20.51
C SER A 160 -17.30 7.69 21.85
N THR A 161 -16.09 8.15 22.18
CA THR A 161 -15.80 8.93 23.40
C THR A 161 -16.43 10.33 23.33
N GLU A 162 -16.46 10.91 22.14
CA GLU A 162 -17.05 12.22 21.84
C GLU A 162 -18.57 12.16 21.96
N GLU A 163 -19.18 11.08 21.49
CA GLU A 163 -20.60 10.79 21.70
C GLU A 163 -20.91 10.56 23.19
N GLN A 164 -20.14 9.72 23.88
CA GLN A 164 -20.27 9.53 25.33
C GLN A 164 -20.24 10.87 26.09
N TYR A 165 -19.36 11.79 25.71
CA TYR A 165 -19.29 13.14 26.28
C TYR A 165 -20.52 13.99 25.93
N PHE A 166 -20.98 13.96 24.68
CA PHE A 166 -22.19 14.66 24.25
C PHE A 166 -23.45 14.16 24.99
N ILE A 167 -23.68 12.85 25.02
CA ILE A 167 -24.84 12.24 25.69
C ILE A 167 -24.79 12.49 27.21
N THR A 168 -23.59 12.48 27.79
CA THR A 168 -23.35 12.85 29.19
C THR A 168 -23.76 14.29 29.51
N ASN A 169 -23.52 15.23 28.60
CA ASN A 169 -23.95 16.62 28.76
C ASN A 169 -25.45 16.80 28.45
N LEU A 170 -25.99 16.11 27.44
CA LEU A 170 -27.43 16.05 27.19
C LEU A 170 -28.19 15.50 28.42
N ASN A 171 -27.62 14.50 29.11
CA ASN A 171 -28.16 13.95 30.35
C ASN A 171 -27.91 14.80 31.61
N GLU A 172 -27.52 16.08 31.50
CA GLU A 172 -27.29 16.93 32.67
C GLU A 172 -28.46 16.88 33.67
N ASN A 173 -28.11 16.64 34.95
CA ASN A 173 -28.99 16.42 36.10
C ASN A 173 -30.09 15.36 35.92
N GLY A 174 -29.99 14.50 34.90
CA GLY A 174 -30.95 13.45 34.57
C GLY A 174 -30.47 12.06 34.97
N GLU A 175 -31.41 11.12 34.99
CA GLU A 175 -31.10 9.69 35.03
C GLU A 175 -31.79 9.04 33.84
N SER A 176 -31.03 8.71 32.78
CA SER A 176 -31.61 8.29 31.50
C SER A 176 -31.15 6.92 31.01
N TRP A 177 -32.09 6.06 30.62
CA TRP A 177 -31.83 4.81 29.92
C TRP A 177 -31.10 5.05 28.59
N ILE A 178 -30.16 4.16 28.29
CA ILE A 178 -29.47 4.04 27.01
C ILE A 178 -29.73 2.65 26.38
N GLY A 179 -29.33 2.46 25.12
CA GLY A 179 -29.53 1.25 24.33
C GLY A 179 -28.67 0.04 24.72
N LEU A 180 -28.36 -0.13 26.01
CA LEU A 180 -27.50 -1.19 26.52
C LEU A 180 -28.25 -2.02 27.58
N GLU A 181 -28.32 -3.33 27.34
CA GLU A 181 -29.04 -4.28 28.18
C GLU A 181 -28.24 -5.58 28.40
N VAL A 182 -28.72 -6.46 29.28
CA VAL A 182 -28.23 -7.83 29.32
C VAL A 182 -28.89 -8.65 28.21
N GLY A 183 -28.06 -9.35 27.43
CA GLY A 183 -28.49 -10.33 26.44
C GLY A 183 -27.40 -11.34 26.09
N TRP A 184 -27.68 -12.23 25.15
CA TRP A 184 -26.75 -13.29 24.73
C TRP A 184 -25.76 -12.79 23.67
N SER A 185 -24.46 -12.91 23.94
CA SER A 185 -23.42 -12.62 22.95
C SER A 185 -22.89 -13.91 22.31
N SER A 186 -23.24 -14.13 21.04
CA SER A 186 -22.71 -15.25 20.24
C SER A 186 -21.17 -15.19 20.07
N GLN A 187 -20.58 -13.99 20.06
CA GLN A 187 -19.12 -13.84 19.98
C GLN A 187 -18.41 -14.32 21.26
N LYS A 188 -19.03 -14.12 22.42
CA LYS A 188 -18.44 -14.47 23.73
C LYS A 188 -19.01 -15.78 24.31
N ASN A 189 -19.99 -16.41 23.65
CA ASN A 189 -20.74 -17.58 24.10
C ASN A 189 -21.24 -17.48 25.56
N LYS A 190 -21.69 -16.28 25.96
CA LYS A 190 -22.25 -16.00 27.28
C LYS A 190 -23.20 -14.82 27.27
N HIS A 191 -24.01 -14.71 28.32
CA HIS A 191 -24.75 -13.50 28.62
C HIS A 191 -23.82 -12.37 29.08
N GLY A 192 -24.19 -11.14 28.78
CA GLY A 192 -23.47 -9.93 29.18
C GLY A 192 -24.11 -8.67 28.61
N TRP A 193 -23.42 -7.54 28.74
CA TRP A 193 -23.85 -6.27 28.17
C TRP A 193 -23.84 -6.32 26.63
N ILE A 194 -25.00 -6.05 26.01
CA ILE A 194 -25.22 -6.04 24.57
C ILE A 194 -25.96 -4.76 24.16
N TRP A 195 -25.54 -4.17 23.05
CA TRP A 195 -26.18 -3.01 22.44
C TRP A 195 -27.39 -3.43 21.59
N LEU A 196 -28.24 -2.47 21.23
CA LEU A 196 -29.45 -2.73 20.45
C LEU A 196 -29.21 -3.22 19.02
N ASP A 197 -28.00 -3.03 18.49
CA ASP A 197 -27.54 -3.58 17.20
C ASP A 197 -27.05 -5.05 17.30
N GLY A 198 -27.00 -5.62 18.52
CA GLY A 198 -26.50 -6.95 18.80
C GLY A 198 -24.98 -7.03 19.05
N SER A 199 -24.26 -5.91 19.01
CA SER A 199 -22.83 -5.88 19.33
C SER A 199 -22.59 -6.00 20.85
N PRO A 200 -21.63 -6.82 21.31
CA PRO A 200 -21.33 -6.92 22.73
C PRO A 200 -20.47 -5.72 23.19
N LEU A 201 -20.72 -5.24 24.41
CA LEU A 201 -19.88 -4.20 25.02
C LEU A 201 -18.41 -4.65 25.07
N THR A 202 -17.49 -3.79 24.64
CA THR A 202 -16.05 -4.09 24.67
C THR A 202 -15.51 -3.96 26.09
N GLU A 203 -14.53 -4.78 26.46
CA GLU A 203 -13.95 -4.73 27.81
C GLU A 203 -13.28 -3.40 28.12
N ILE A 204 -12.72 -2.73 27.11
CA ILE A 204 -12.10 -1.41 27.27
C ILE A 204 -13.17 -0.40 27.68
N PHE A 205 -14.29 -0.34 26.96
CA PHE A 205 -15.38 0.59 27.26
C PHE A 205 -16.00 0.28 28.63
N GLN A 206 -16.24 -0.99 28.95
CA GLN A 206 -16.75 -1.41 30.26
C GLN A 206 -15.82 -0.97 31.42
N LYS A 207 -14.49 -1.10 31.25
CA LYS A 207 -13.48 -0.67 32.24
C LYS A 207 -13.40 0.85 32.36
N THR A 208 -13.46 1.59 31.25
CA THR A 208 -13.49 3.06 31.22
C THR A 208 -14.70 3.61 31.99
N GLU A 209 -15.90 3.08 31.70
CA GLU A 209 -17.15 3.48 32.35
C GLU A 209 -17.34 2.88 33.75
N LYS A 210 -16.45 1.98 34.17
CA LYS A 210 -16.49 1.27 35.46
C LYS A 210 -17.82 0.55 35.69
N LEU A 211 -18.43 0.05 34.61
CA LEU A 211 -19.70 -0.67 34.65
C LEU A 211 -19.45 -2.09 35.18
N GLN A 212 -20.09 -2.41 36.29
CA GLN A 212 -20.01 -3.74 36.91
C GLN A 212 -20.64 -4.81 35.98
N ASP A 213 -20.25 -6.06 36.18
CA ASP A 213 -20.92 -7.16 35.49
C ASP A 213 -22.41 -7.23 35.89
N PRO A 214 -23.30 -7.75 35.03
CA PRO A 214 -24.72 -7.70 35.30
C PRO A 214 -25.12 -8.55 36.51
N ALA A 215 -25.81 -7.95 37.47
CA ALA A 215 -26.32 -8.65 38.65
C ALA A 215 -27.54 -9.54 38.34
N ASP A 216 -28.29 -9.22 37.28
CA ASP A 216 -29.51 -9.93 36.87
C ASP A 216 -29.76 -9.80 35.36
N TYR A 217 -30.37 -10.83 34.76
CA TYR A 217 -30.75 -10.90 33.35
C TYR A 217 -31.74 -9.83 32.91
N PHE A 218 -32.55 -9.28 33.82
CA PHE A 218 -33.49 -8.19 33.52
C PHE A 218 -32.90 -6.81 33.83
N SER A 219 -31.58 -6.64 33.78
CA SER A 219 -30.89 -5.35 33.94
C SER A 219 -30.74 -4.58 32.62
N GLY A 220 -31.00 -3.28 32.66
CA GLY A 220 -30.63 -2.30 31.63
C GLY A 220 -29.60 -1.31 32.19
N VAL A 221 -28.96 -0.52 31.32
CA VAL A 221 -27.99 0.52 31.72
C VAL A 221 -28.58 1.91 31.52
N TYR A 222 -28.35 2.78 32.51
CA TYR A 222 -28.69 4.20 32.47
C TYR A 222 -27.47 5.06 32.82
N LEU A 223 -27.44 6.28 32.30
CA LEU A 223 -26.57 7.35 32.77
C LEU A 223 -27.19 7.98 34.01
N ASN A 224 -26.46 8.07 35.11
CA ASN A 224 -26.91 8.75 36.33
C ASN A 224 -26.55 10.25 36.36
N ALA A 225 -27.03 10.97 37.37
CA ALA A 225 -26.80 12.41 37.52
C ALA A 225 -25.30 12.77 37.71
N GLU A 226 -24.47 11.86 38.22
CA GLU A 226 -23.01 12.05 38.30
C GLU A 226 -22.27 11.69 37.00
N LYS A 227 -22.98 11.64 35.86
CA LYS A 227 -22.38 11.42 34.53
C LYS A 227 -21.71 10.06 34.38
N LYS A 228 -22.22 9.02 35.05
CA LYS A 228 -21.68 7.64 35.04
C LYS A 228 -22.72 6.62 34.63
N TRP A 229 -22.26 5.55 34.00
CA TRP A 229 -23.11 4.40 33.69
C TRP A 229 -23.42 3.59 34.94
N LYS A 230 -24.68 3.15 35.07
CA LYS A 230 -25.20 2.33 36.15
C LYS A 230 -26.19 1.31 35.60
N SER A 231 -26.16 0.10 36.15
CA SER A 231 -27.15 -0.94 35.85
C SER A 231 -28.30 -0.89 36.84
N LEU A 232 -29.53 -1.14 36.37
CA LEU A 232 -30.73 -1.28 37.20
C LEU A 232 -31.74 -2.20 36.50
N HIS A 233 -32.59 -2.88 37.27
CA HIS A 233 -33.63 -3.74 36.70
C HIS A 233 -34.61 -2.93 35.83
N LYS A 234 -34.83 -3.38 34.59
CA LYS A 234 -35.60 -2.71 33.51
C LYS A 234 -37.02 -2.27 33.87
N ILE A 235 -37.61 -2.82 34.94
CA ILE A 235 -38.94 -2.42 35.47
C ILE A 235 -38.94 -1.04 36.14
N ASN A 236 -37.77 -0.50 36.49
CA ASN A 236 -37.67 0.82 37.11
C ASN A 236 -37.86 1.92 36.06
N GLU A 237 -38.40 3.06 36.48
CA GLU A 237 -38.66 4.17 35.58
C GLU A 237 -37.54 5.23 35.63
N LYS A 238 -36.98 5.53 34.47
CA LYS A 238 -35.97 6.58 34.25
C LYS A 238 -36.38 7.43 33.04
N THR A 239 -35.79 8.62 32.85
CA THR A 239 -35.89 9.28 31.54
C THR A 239 -35.15 8.42 30.49
N PHE A 240 -35.14 8.81 29.23
CA PHE A 240 -34.47 8.03 28.19
C PHE A 240 -33.95 8.92 27.08
N ILE A 241 -32.89 8.47 26.41
CA ILE A 241 -32.29 9.18 25.29
C ILE A 241 -32.42 8.32 24.03
N CYS A 242 -33.07 8.88 23.00
CA CYS A 242 -33.25 8.27 21.70
C CYS A 242 -32.25 8.83 20.69
N GLU A 243 -31.92 8.04 19.67
CA GLU A 243 -31.06 8.39 18.53
C GLU A 243 -31.71 7.97 17.19
N ARG A 244 -31.48 8.74 16.12
CA ARG A 244 -31.83 8.45 14.72
C ARG A 244 -30.78 8.99 13.74
#